data_AF-A0A251U6A9-F1
#
_entry.id   AF-A0A251U6A9-F1
#
_cell.length_a   1.000
_cell.length_b   1.000
_cell.length_c   1.000
_cell.angle_alpha   90.00
_cell.angle_beta   90.00
_cell.angle_gamma   90.00
#
_symmetry.space_group_name_H-M   'P 1'
#
loop_
_entity.id
_entity.type
_entity.pdbx_description
1 polymer ?
#
loop_
_entity_poly.entity_id
_entity_poly.type
_entity_poly.pdbx_seq_one_letter_code
_entity_poly.pdbx_strand_id
1 'polypeptide(L)' 'MGREWELSFRLGMRPWIVVAYSAPVAAATAVFLIYPIGQGSFFDGMPLGISGTFNFMIVIHEGEIVQI' A
#
# COMPACT_ATOMS: atom_id res chain seq x y z
N MET A 1 -5.01 -12.53 -0.28
CA MET A 1 -6.06 -12.79 -1.29
C MET A 1 -6.35 -14.29 -1.48
N GLY A 2 -5.51 -15.07 -2.20
CA GLY A 2 -5.85 -16.47 -2.52
C GLY A 2 -6.07 -17.40 -1.32
N ARG A 3 -5.23 -17.30 -0.29
CA ARG A 3 -5.33 -18.15 0.92
C ARG A 3 -6.58 -17.84 1.77
N GLU A 4 -6.94 -16.57 1.89
CA GLU A 4 -8.14 -16.16 2.65
C GLU A 4 -9.43 -16.51 1.91
N TRP A 5 -9.39 -16.46 0.57
CA TRP A 5 -10.47 -16.91 -0.29
C TRP A 5 -10.71 -18.40 -0.08
N GLU A 6 -9.66 -19.20 -0.27
CA GLU A 6 -9.73 -20.65 -0.08
C GLU A 6 -10.22 -21.05 1.32
N LEU A 7 -9.77 -20.34 2.37
CA LEU A 7 -10.26 -20.56 3.73
C LEU A 7 -11.76 -20.24 3.87
N SER A 8 -12.23 -19.14 3.28
CA SER A 8 -13.66 -18.79 3.29
C SER A 8 -14.51 -19.86 2.58
N PHE A 9 -14.04 -20.38 1.44
CA PHE A 9 -14.71 -21.45 0.71
C PHE A 9 -14.71 -22.78 1.48
N ARG A 10 -13.57 -23.17 2.06
CA ARG A 10 -13.44 -24.39 2.86
C ARG A 10 -14.31 -24.38 4.12
N LEU A 11 -14.55 -23.20 4.69
CA LEU A 11 -15.42 -23.01 5.88
C LEU A 11 -16.88 -22.73 5.53
N GLY A 12 -17.25 -22.63 4.25
CA GLY A 12 -18.63 -22.26 3.84
C GLY A 12 -19.03 -20.83 4.26
N MET A 13 -18.05 -19.98 4.59
CA MET A 13 -18.27 -18.61 5.06
C MET A 13 -18.33 -17.64 3.90
N ARG A 14 -19.10 -16.56 4.07
CA ARG A 14 -19.16 -15.46 3.08
C ARG A 14 -17.78 -14.76 3.05
N PRO A 15 -17.19 -14.48 1.86
CA PRO A 15 -15.79 -14.07 1.71
C PRO A 15 -15.52 -12.59 2.03
N TRP A 16 -16.10 -12.06 3.10
CA TRP A 16 -15.96 -10.64 3.45
C TRP A 16 -14.56 -10.25 3.90
N ILE A 17 -13.79 -11.21 4.46
CA ILE A 17 -12.41 -10.96 4.90
C ILE A 17 -11.51 -10.64 3.69
N VAL A 18 -11.62 -11.42 2.61
CA VAL A 18 -10.88 -11.14 1.36
C VAL A 18 -11.21 -9.77 0.82
N VAL A 19 -12.49 -9.39 0.85
CA VAL A 19 -12.94 -8.10 0.33
C VAL A 19 -12.41 -6.96 1.20
N ALA A 20 -12.45 -7.08 2.54
CA ALA A 20 -11.88 -6.06 3.41
C ALA A 20 -10.35 -5.97 3.26
N TYR A 21 -9.68 -7.11 3.11
CA TYR A 21 -8.23 -7.17 2.94
C TYR A 21 -7.75 -6.61 1.58
N SER A 22 -8.63 -6.45 0.59
CA SER A 22 -8.25 -5.78 -0.66
C SER A 22 -7.92 -4.30 -0.46
N ALA A 23 -8.52 -3.64 0.53
CA ALA A 23 -8.28 -2.22 0.81
C ALA A 23 -6.81 -1.92 1.21
N PRO A 24 -6.22 -2.59 2.21
CA PRO A 24 -4.80 -2.39 2.52
C PRO A 24 -3.86 -2.88 1.41
N VAL A 25 -4.24 -3.90 0.63
CA VAL A 25 -3.46 -4.34 -0.55
C VAL A 25 -3.41 -3.24 -1.62
N ALA A 26 -4.54 -2.57 -1.88
CA ALA A 26 -4.58 -1.44 -2.79
C ALA A 26 -3.76 -0.25 -2.27
N ALA A 27 -3.86 0.05 -0.97
CA ALA A 27 -3.06 1.10 -0.34
C ALA A 27 -1.55 0.83 -0.45
N ALA A 28 -1.10 -0.40 -0.15
CA ALA A 28 0.30 -0.79 -0.31
C ALA A 28 0.77 -0.67 -1.77
N THR A 29 -0.09 -1.08 -2.72
CA THR A 29 0.20 -0.95 -4.16
C THR A 29 0.35 0.52 -4.56
N ALA A 30 -0.52 1.40 -4.07
CA ALA A 30 -0.44 2.82 -4.34
C ALA A 30 0.85 3.46 -3.79
N VAL A 31 1.22 3.13 -2.56
CA VAL A 31 2.38 3.73 -1.87
C VAL A 31 3.72 3.18 -2.38
N PHE A 32 3.82 1.87 -2.64
CA PHE A 32 5.10 1.24 -3.01
C PHE A 32 5.32 1.11 -4.52
N LEU A 33 4.29 1.21 -5.34
CA LEU A 33 4.42 1.08 -6.79
C LEU A 33 3.96 2.35 -7.51
N ILE A 34 2.72 2.79 -7.32
CA ILE A 34 2.16 3.90 -8.11
C ILE A 34 2.89 5.22 -7.79
N TYR A 35 3.13 5.51 -6.51
CA TYR A 35 3.84 6.70 -6.07
C TYR A 35 5.29 6.81 -6.63
N PRO A 36 6.18 5.81 -6.44
CA PRO A 36 7.53 5.88 -7.00
C PRO A 36 7.56 5.88 -8.53
N ILE A 37 6.63 5.19 -9.20
CA ILE A 37 6.50 5.25 -10.66
C ILE A 37 6.12 6.68 -11.10
N GLY A 38 5.22 7.34 -10.38
CA GLY A 38 4.85 8.74 -10.63
C GLY A 38 6.00 9.73 -10.39
N GLN A 39 6.96 9.40 -9.52
CA GLN A 39 8.18 10.18 -9.28
C GLN A 39 9.33 9.85 -10.25
N GLY A 40 9.25 8.74 -10.98
CA GLY A 40 10.31 8.29 -11.89
C GLY A 40 11.44 7.51 -11.22
N SER A 41 11.32 7.19 -9.93
CA SER A 41 12.31 6.45 -9.16
C SER A 41 11.70 5.68 -7.99
N PHE A 42 12.12 4.42 -7.81
CA PHE A 42 11.76 3.62 -6.62
C PHE A 42 12.50 4.06 -5.35
N PHE A 43 13.58 4.82 -5.48
CA PHE A 43 14.32 5.36 -4.34
C PHE A 43 13.52 6.45 -3.61
N ASP A 44 12.68 7.17 -4.35
CA ASP A 44 11.81 8.22 -3.81
C ASP A 44 10.51 7.65 -3.21
N GLY A 45 10.32 6.33 -3.26
CA GLY A 45 9.19 5.63 -2.63
C GLY A 45 9.31 5.51 -1.10
N MET A 46 8.25 5.05 -0.45
CA MET A 46 8.25 4.86 1.01
C MET A 46 9.36 3.89 1.46
N PRO A 47 10.27 4.28 2.38
CA PRO A 47 11.28 3.37 2.92
C PRO A 47 10.66 2.37 3.90
N LEU A 48 11.05 1.10 3.81
CA LEU A 48 10.53 -0.02 4.62
C LEU A 48 11.01 -0.04 6.09
N GLY A 49 11.43 1.11 6.63
CA GLY A 49 11.85 1.27 8.02
C GLY A 49 10.87 2.15 8.80
N ILE A 50 10.83 1.97 10.13
CA ILE A 50 9.96 2.77 11.02
C ILE A 50 10.24 4.27 10.84
N SER A 51 11.51 4.68 10.92
CA SER A 51 11.92 6.08 10.71
C SER A 51 11.59 6.58 9.30
N GLY A 52 11.78 5.74 8.29
CA GLY A 52 11.46 6.08 6.90
C GLY A 52 9.98 6.26 6.63
N THR A 53 9.12 5.50 7.31
CA THR A 53 7.66 5.66 7.25
C THR A 53 7.22 7.00 7.85
N PHE A 54 7.81 7.41 8.98
CA PHE A 54 7.55 8.73 9.57
C PHE A 54 8.07 9.87 8.70
N ASN A 55 9.27 9.73 8.14
CA ASN A 55 9.83 10.69 7.21
C ASN A 55 8.95 10.85 5.96
N PHE A 56 8.50 9.75 5.37
CA PHE A 56 7.56 9.74 4.26
C PHE A 56 6.25 10.46 4.60
N MET A 57 5.71 10.26 5.81
CA MET A 57 4.51 10.95 6.26
C MET A 57 4.69 12.47 6.33
N ILE A 58 5.85 12.94 6.80
CA ILE A 58 6.17 14.37 6.87
C ILE A 58 6.33 14.96 5.47
N VAL A 59 7.08 14.30 4.59
CA VAL A 59 7.30 14.75 3.19
C VAL A 59 5.99 14.87 2.41
N ILE A 60 5.07 13.90 2.57
CA ILE A 60 3.73 13.94 1.95
C ILE A 60 2.89 15.08 2.54
N HIS A 61 3.05 15.39 3.84
CA HIS A 61 2.31 16.45 4.51
C HIS A 61 2.79 17.85 4.15
N GLU A 62 4.11 18.03 3.97
CA GLU A 62 4.74 19.31 3.61
C GLU A 62 4.61 19.67 2.13
N GLY A 63 4.09 18.77 1.29
CA GLY A 63 3.69 19.10 -0.06
C GLY A 63 4.85 19.22 -1.06
N GLU A 64 6.00 18.58 -0.83
CA GLU A 64 7.09 18.46 -1.83
C GLU A 64 6.73 17.55 -3.03
N ILE A 65 5.44 17.32 -3.26
CA ILE A 65 4.90 16.77 -4.49
C ILE A 65 4.55 17.96 -5.38
N VAL A 66 5.56 18.62 -5.94
CA VAL A 66 5.65 19.33 -7.24
C VAL A 66 6.96 20.14 -7.23
N GLN A 67 8.04 19.55 -7.73
CA GLN A 67 9.06 20.30 -8.47
C GLN A 67 9.02 19.80 -9.92
N ILE A 68 7.98 20.26 -10.61
CA ILE A 68 7.96 20.53 -12.05
C ILE A 68 7.64 22.01 -12.22
#